data_AF-A0A017RWL9-F1
#
_entry.id   AF-A0A017RWL9-F1
#
_cell.length_a   1.000
_cell.length_b   1.000
_cell.length_c   1.000
_cell.angle_alpha   90.00
_cell.angle_beta   90.00
_cell.angle_gamma   90.00
#
_symmetry.space_group_name_H-M   'P 1'
#
loop_
_entity.id
_entity.type
_entity.pdbx_description
1 polymer ?
#
loop_
_entity_poly.entity_id
_entity_poly.type
_entity_poly.pdbx_seq_one_letter_code
_entity_poly.pdbx_strand_id
1 'polypeptide(L)' 'MNIASKMGIEVIAEGVENKEQYNTLKEIGVEKFQGYYISKPKEMDKLLIDIKKHNSILCL' A
#
# COMPACT_ATOMS: atom_id res chain seq x y z
N MET A 1 10.96 -2.41 10.40
CA MET A 1 11.67 -3.28 9.43
C MET A 1 12.59 -4.32 10.06
N ASN A 2 13.44 -3.99 11.05
CA ASN A 2 14.48 -4.89 11.59
C ASN A 2 14.07 -6.37 11.86
N ILE A 3 12.97 -6.64 12.56
CA ILE A 3 12.52 -8.01 12.84
C ILE A 3 11.99 -8.70 11.57
N ALA A 4 11.03 -8.06 10.90
CA ALA A 4 10.40 -8.61 9.71
C ALA A 4 11.41 -8.90 8.59
N SER A 5 12.34 -7.97 8.33
CA SER A 5 13.40 -8.16 7.33
C SER A 5 14.33 -9.32 7.68
N LYS A 6 14.69 -9.51 8.95
CA LYS A 6 15.51 -10.66 9.39
C LYS A 6 14.80 -11.99 9.26
N MET A 7 13.47 -11.97 9.36
CA MET A 7 12.63 -13.16 9.24
C MET A 7 12.14 -13.41 7.80
N GLY A 8 12.49 -12.55 6.84
CA GLY A 8 11.97 -12.64 5.47
C GLY A 8 10.45 -12.40 5.38
N ILE A 9 9.87 -11.68 6.33
CA ILE A 9 8.44 -11.35 6.39
C ILE A 9 8.20 -10.04 5.66
N GLU A 10 7.25 -10.05 4.73
CA GLU A 10 6.77 -8.83 4.09
C GLU A 10 5.86 -8.04 5.03
N VAL A 11 6.03 -6.71 5.04
CA VAL A 11 5.22 -5.80 5.87
C VAL A 11 4.37 -4.91 4.96
N ILE A 12 3.09 -4.80 5.30
CA ILE A 12 2.16 -3.81 4.75
C ILE A 12 1.81 -2.78 5.83
N ALA A 13 1.82 -1.51 5.47
CA ALA A 13 1.23 -0.46 6.29
C ALA A 13 -0.20 -0.17 5.83
N GLU A 14 -1.18 -0.46 6.69
CA GLU A 14 -2.60 -0.19 6.47
C GLU A 14 -3.02 1.15 7.07
N GLY A 15 -4.03 1.79 6.48
CA GLY A 15 -4.56 3.06 6.96
C GLY A 15 -3.71 4.30 6.65
N VAL A 16 -2.93 4.31 5.56
CA VAL A 16 -2.17 5.49 5.12
C VAL A 16 -3.11 6.51 4.46
N GLU A 17 -3.33 7.64 5.12
CA GLU A 17 -4.31 8.66 4.72
C GLU A 17 -3.67 9.89 4.06
N ASN A 18 -2.38 10.14 4.29
CA ASN A 18 -1.69 11.31 3.74
C ASN A 18 -0.22 11.06 3.33
N LYS A 19 0.34 12.04 2.63
CA LYS A 19 1.70 12.01 2.08
C LYS A 19 2.80 11.94 3.15
N GLU A 20 2.58 12.59 4.30
CA GLU A 20 3.57 12.62 5.39
C GLU A 20 3.74 11.23 6.03
N GLN A 21 2.62 10.54 6.28
CA GLN A 21 2.61 9.15 6.74
C GLN A 21 3.31 8.23 5.72
N TYR A 22 2.95 8.36 4.44
CA TYR A 22 3.58 7.57 3.37
C TYR A 22 5.09 7.76 3.33
N ASN A 23 5.56 9.02 3.34
CA ASN A 23 6.98 9.34 3.29
C ASN A 23 7.72 8.78 4.51
N THR A 24 7.19 8.99 5.72
CA THR A 24 7.77 8.48 6.97
C THR A 24 7.93 6.95 6.94
N LEU A 25 6.86 6.24 6.56
CA LEU A 25 6.85 4.77 6.50
C LEU A 25 7.79 4.25 5.42
N LYS A 26 7.86 4.95 4.28
CA LYS A 26 8.79 4.63 3.19
C LYS A 26 10.25 4.81 3.61
N GLU A 27 10.58 5.89 4.33
CA GLU A 27 11.92 6.13 4.88
C GLU A 27 12.34 5.06 5.89
N ILE A 28 11.39 4.51 6.66
CA ILE A 28 11.62 3.41 7.61
C ILE A 28 11.77 2.06 6.88
N GLY A 29 11.46 2.00 5.59
CA GLY A 29 11.66 0.85 4.71
C GLY A 29 10.42 -0.01 4.48
N VAL A 30 9.21 0.50 4.72
CA VAL A 30 7.98 -0.19 4.33
C VAL A 30 7.83 -0.14 2.80
N GLU A 31 7.44 -1.26 2.19
CA GLU A 31 7.35 -1.40 0.73
C GLU A 31 5.91 -1.54 0.22
N LYS A 32 4.99 -2.03 1.06
CA LYS A 32 3.57 -2.21 0.73
C LYS A 32 2.70 -1.29 1.57
N PHE A 33 1.69 -0.69 0.94
CA PHE A 33 0.86 0.33 1.55
C PHE A 33 -0.60 0.16 1.15
N GLN A 34 -1.49 0.41 2.10
CA GLN A 34 -2.92 0.54 1.90
C GLN A 34 -3.41 1.77 2.64
N GLY A 35 -4.30 2.52 2.01
CA GLY A 35 -5.06 3.57 2.67
C GLY A 35 -5.59 4.59 1.68
N TYR A 36 -6.34 5.57 2.18
CA TYR A 36 -7.04 6.56 1.35
C TYR A 36 -6.10 7.46 0.57
N TYR A 37 -4.83 7.59 0.99
CA TYR A 37 -3.80 8.27 0.20
C TYR A 37 -3.50 7.56 -1.12
N ILE A 38 -3.60 6.22 -1.13
CA ILE A 38 -3.35 5.37 -2.30
C ILE A 38 -4.63 5.22 -3.12
N SER A 39 -5.70 4.78 -2.48
CA SER A 39 -7.03 4.69 -3.05
C SER A 39 -8.07 4.49 -1.97
N LYS A 40 -9.25 5.08 -2.17
CA LYS A 40 -10.43 4.72 -1.39
C LYS A 40 -10.92 3.32 -1.79
N PRO A 41 -11.61 2.58 -0.89
CA PRO A 41 -12.35 1.39 -1.25
C PRO A 41 -13.29 1.65 -2.42
N LYS A 42 -13.38 0.68 -3.33
CA LYS A 42 -14.16 0.76 -4.55
C LYS A 42 -14.98 -0.50 -4.71
N GLU A 43 -16.08 -0.36 -5.42
CA GLU A 43 -16.84 -1.50 -5.94
C GLU A 43 -15.96 -2.37 -6.84
N MET A 44 -16.20 -3.68 -6.83
CA MET A 44 -15.40 -4.67 -7.55
C MET A 44 -15.23 -4.30 -9.03
N ASP A 45 -16.30 -3.94 -9.73
CA ASP A 45 -16.24 -3.59 -11.16
C ASP A 45 -15.32 -2.39 -11.43
N LYS A 46 -15.34 -1.39 -10.55
CA LYS A 46 -14.48 -0.21 -10.67
C LYS A 46 -13.03 -0.57 -10.40
N LEU A 47 -12.78 -1.40 -9.39
CA LEU A 47 -11.45 -1.90 -9.08
C LEU A 47 -10.86 -2.72 -10.25
N LEU A 48 -11.66 -3.60 -10.85
CA LEU A 48 -11.24 -4.41 -12.00
C LEU A 48 -10.89 -3.55 -13.22
N ILE A 49 -11.61 -2.45 -13.45
CA ILE A 49 -11.27 -1.48 -14.51
C ILE A 49 -9.92 -0.82 -14.23
N ASP A 50 -9.67 -0.41 -12.98
CA ASP A 50 -8.43 0.27 -12.60
C ASP A 50 -7.21 -0.65 -12.68
N ILE A 51 -7.34 -1.91 -12.22
CA ILE A 51 -6.28 -2.93 -12.33
C ILE A 51 -5.95 -3.21 -13.80
N LYS A 52 -6.95 -3.27 -14.69
CA LYS A 52 -6.71 -3.46 -16.14
C LYS A 52 -5.99 -2.27 -16.78
N LYS A 53 -6.19 -1.06 -16.27
CA LYS A 53 -5.54 0.17 -16.76
C LYS A 53 -4.12 0.33 -16.21
N HIS A 54 -3.86 -0.16 -15.01
CA HIS A 54 -2.60 0.00 -14.32
C HIS A 54 -2.12 -1.37 -13.82
N ASN A 55 -1.07 -1.92 -14.46
CA ASN A 55 -0.43 -3.21 -14.14
C ASN A 55 0.10 -3.35 -12.68
N SER A 56 -0.23 -2.44 -11.76
CA SER A 56 0.40 -2.35 -10.44
C SER A 56 -0.45 -1.66 -9.35
N ILE A 57 -1.78 -1.50 -9.51
CA ILE A 57 -2.60 -1.04 -8.37
C ILE A 57 -2.80 -2.20 -7.40
N LEU A 58 -1.96 -2.24 -6.37
CA LEU A 58 -2.20 -3.04 -5.18
C LEU A 58 -3.08 -2.22 -4.23
N CYS A 59 -4.41 -2.37 -4.38
CA CYS A 59 -5.36 -2.07 -3.32
C CYS A 59 -5.58 -3.37 -2.54
N LEU A 60 -4.76 -3.62 -1.52
CA LEU A 60 -5.08 -4.62 -0.51
C LEU A 60 -5.53 -3.89 0.72
#